data_AF-A0A0E0GRB8-F1
#
_entry.id   AF-A0A0E0GRB8-F1
#
_cell.length_a   1.000
_cell.length_b   1.000
_cell.length_c   1.000
_cell.angle_alpha   90.00
_cell.angle_beta   90.00
_cell.angle_gamma   90.00
#
_symmetry.space_group_name_H-M   'P 1'
#
loop_
_entity.id
_entity.type
_entity.pdbx_description
1 polymer ?
#
loop_
_entity_poly.entity_id
_entity_poly.type
_entity_poly.pdbx_seq_one_letter_code
_entity_poly.pdbx_strand_id
1 'polypeptide(L)'
;MAAAAAEDAAVPSPPPSLLSLCLEAVASHLTAGAGGVGQAGGRWGRDHFDGGEGGGDTMITPEEVAEALPWELLHRLASLLPPAALEALHHAAHDRCCFSAATAAVGFAGPDGDRRGIKRSRCEDFNPEWQALFGLRWPRCDNAGHDGLLTVDWQRQYWEKHLQECLRLQSVLCTAEISDLLQGSKLEKLMFVRIISDLEVNGVCILLSCHAETLLSLEFIHCQLSPAVMDKICNSVLQKGSVNHGIQNFSIKSSRICESNTLNISAGLLDFLSMGKSLQWLSLNDTKMQPLFAKIIVHTLLGSSSGIRTLEISENNIAGWLKTMDKRFACFSSALESNISLNSLTLLNLRGNNLNKGDIEDLCKILVKMPNLRDLDISDNPIMDKGIRLLICFISRTLRKEKSLSRLRAENCDLTNIGVTELLECLSSVSEPLNLLSIADNHLGSSVAVALAKFLGSGVRELNIEDIGFGPLGFQILEEALPADVALSHINVSKNRGGIRAARFVSRLIKQAPGLVSVNAGSNLLPPESMEVICDVLKQKNTCNLERLDLMGNMHLSDAAFPAALEFRKHGKQILIVPSQPGACAPYDDDP
;
A
#
# COMPACT_ATOMS: atom_id res chain seq x y z
N MET A 1 37.05 23.27 27.17
CA MET A 1 37.69 22.83 25.92
C MET A 1 36.78 21.84 25.20
N ALA A 2 35.72 22.35 24.56
CA ALA A 2 34.82 21.55 23.73
C ALA A 2 34.88 22.12 22.32
N ALA A 3 35.39 21.32 21.39
CA ALA A 3 35.52 21.67 19.98
C ALA A 3 34.18 21.44 19.27
N ALA A 4 33.90 22.33 18.32
CA ALA A 4 32.71 22.39 17.50
C ALA A 4 32.52 21.15 16.62
N ALA A 5 31.28 20.65 16.55
CA ALA A 5 30.80 19.85 15.44
C ALA A 5 30.25 20.82 14.38
N ALA A 6 30.93 20.92 13.24
CA ALA A 6 30.41 21.61 12.06
C ALA A 6 29.50 20.63 11.30
N GLU A 7 28.22 20.98 11.17
CA GLU A 7 27.27 20.33 10.28
C GLU A 7 27.62 20.67 8.82
N ASP A 8 27.77 19.65 7.99
CA ASP A 8 27.86 19.78 6.53
C ASP A 8 26.53 20.33 5.98
N ALA A 9 26.54 21.60 5.59
CA ALA A 9 25.44 22.24 4.89
C ALA A 9 25.33 21.67 3.47
N ALA A 10 24.24 20.96 3.19
CA ALA A 10 23.90 20.50 1.84
C ALA A 10 23.71 21.69 0.89
N VAL A 11 24.61 21.81 -0.09
CA VAL A 11 24.54 22.78 -1.18
C VAL A 11 23.28 22.51 -2.03
N PRO A 12 22.45 23.54 -2.37
CA PRO A 12 21.29 23.35 -3.24
C PRO A 12 21.71 22.86 -4.63
N SER A 13 21.03 21.83 -5.14
CA SER A 13 21.30 21.29 -6.46
C SER A 13 21.04 22.34 -7.56
N PRO A 14 21.94 22.47 -8.56
CA PRO A 14 21.77 23.41 -9.66
C PRO A 14 20.54 23.03 -10.52
N PRO A 15 19.93 24.00 -11.23
CA PRO A 15 18.84 23.73 -12.15
C PRO A 15 19.24 22.68 -13.21
N PRO A 16 18.32 21.81 -13.64
CA PRO A 16 18.63 20.75 -14.60
C PRO A 16 19.14 21.36 -15.90
N SER A 17 20.28 20.86 -16.37
CA SER A 17 20.84 21.21 -17.67
C SER A 17 19.89 20.82 -18.81
N LEU A 18 19.97 21.51 -19.95
CA LEU A 18 19.26 21.10 -21.18
C LEU A 18 19.52 19.63 -21.51
N LEU A 19 20.77 19.17 -21.33
CA LEU A 19 21.18 17.78 -21.52
C LEU A 19 20.43 16.81 -20.60
N SER A 20 20.20 17.15 -19.32
CA SER A 20 19.44 16.29 -18.40
C SER A 20 17.97 16.22 -18.78
N LEU A 21 17.36 17.33 -19.20
CA LEU A 21 15.98 17.34 -19.68
C LEU A 21 15.81 16.50 -20.96
N CYS A 22 16.78 16.55 -21.88
CA CYS A 22 16.78 15.71 -23.08
C CYS A 22 16.93 14.23 -22.74
N LEU A 23 17.84 13.87 -21.82
CA LEU A 23 18.00 12.48 -21.38
C LEU A 23 16.76 11.96 -20.64
N GLU A 24 16.11 12.79 -19.83
CA GLU A 24 14.84 12.46 -19.17
C GLU A 24 13.69 12.23 -20.18
N ALA A 25 13.63 13.05 -21.25
CA ALA A 25 12.67 12.86 -22.33
C ALA A 25 12.93 11.55 -23.09
N VAL A 26 14.17 11.27 -23.47
CA VAL A 26 14.56 10.02 -24.13
C VAL A 26 14.28 8.82 -23.23
N ALA A 27 14.60 8.91 -21.94
CA ALA A 27 14.27 7.87 -20.97
C ALA A 27 12.76 7.62 -20.93
N SER A 28 11.95 8.67 -20.88
CA SER A 28 10.49 8.59 -20.87
C SER A 28 9.91 7.94 -22.14
N HIS A 29 10.53 8.14 -23.31
CA HIS A 29 10.14 7.45 -24.55
C HIS A 29 10.52 5.96 -24.52
N LEU A 30 11.73 5.63 -24.08
CA LEU A 30 12.18 4.23 -23.96
C LEU A 30 11.37 3.46 -22.91
N THR A 31 10.97 4.09 -21.81
CA THR A 31 10.10 3.47 -20.80
C THR A 31 8.71 3.17 -21.35
N ALA A 32 8.13 4.10 -22.13
CA ALA A 32 6.83 3.92 -22.76
C ALA A 32 6.84 2.78 -23.79
N GLY A 33 7.91 2.66 -24.58
CA GLY A 33 8.09 1.56 -25.54
C GLY A 33 8.24 0.18 -24.87
N ALA A 34 8.94 0.11 -23.73
CA ALA A 34 9.09 -1.13 -22.97
C ALA A 34 7.77 -1.64 -22.34
N GLY A 35 6.78 -0.76 -22.13
CA GLY A 35 5.47 -1.10 -21.54
C GLY A 35 4.48 -1.80 -22.48
N GLY A 36 4.77 -1.88 -23.79
CA GLY A 36 3.82 -2.34 -24.82
C GLY A 36 3.78 -3.84 -25.12
N VAL A 37 4.65 -4.66 -24.54
CA VAL A 37 4.89 -6.08 -24.95
C VAL A 37 3.80 -7.07 -24.47
N GLY A 38 2.63 -6.57 -24.04
CA GLY A 38 1.48 -7.40 -23.65
C GLY A 38 0.54 -7.79 -24.79
N GLN A 39 0.74 -7.30 -26.01
CA GLN A 39 -0.05 -7.67 -27.19
C GLN A 39 0.88 -7.95 -28.38
N ALA A 40 0.68 -9.12 -28.97
CA ALA A 40 1.35 -9.65 -30.16
C ALA A 40 2.83 -10.09 -29.98
N GLY A 41 3.01 -11.41 -29.96
CA GLY A 41 4.31 -12.01 -30.27
C GLY A 41 4.71 -11.66 -31.71
N GLY A 42 5.84 -11.00 -31.86
CA GLY A 42 6.44 -10.71 -33.16
C GLY A 42 7.90 -10.29 -32.95
N ARG A 43 8.82 -11.10 -33.49
CA ARG A 43 10.23 -10.73 -33.66
C ARG A 43 10.34 -9.34 -34.29
N TRP A 44 11.29 -8.54 -33.81
CA TRP A 44 11.79 -7.35 -34.50
C TRP A 44 12.46 -7.78 -35.81
N GLY A 45 11.64 -7.95 -36.85
CA GLY A 45 12.08 -8.28 -38.20
C GLY A 45 12.29 -7.01 -39.02
N ARG A 46 13.48 -6.84 -39.57
CA ARG A 46 13.73 -5.93 -40.69
C ARG A 46 12.85 -6.37 -41.86
N ASP A 47 11.89 -5.55 -42.25
CA ASP A 47 11.31 -5.62 -43.59
C ASP A 47 11.29 -4.24 -44.24
N HIS A 48 11.62 -4.27 -45.54
CA HIS A 48 11.86 -3.15 -46.41
C HIS A 48 10.61 -2.27 -46.64
N PHE A 49 10.86 -0.96 -46.69
CA PHE A 49 9.95 0.12 -47.08
C PHE A 49 9.18 -0.15 -48.38
N ASP A 50 7.86 0.00 -48.35
CA ASP A 50 7.10 0.60 -49.44
C ASP A 50 6.04 1.57 -48.89
N GLY A 51 5.82 2.66 -49.62
CA GLY A 51 5.33 3.94 -49.12
C GLY A 51 3.88 4.01 -48.67
N GLY A 52 3.64 4.85 -47.66
CA GLY A 52 2.33 5.35 -47.25
C GLY A 52 2.47 6.48 -46.23
N GLU A 53 2.19 7.71 -46.66
CA GLU A 53 2.13 8.90 -45.79
C GLU A 53 1.00 8.74 -44.76
N GLY A 54 1.38 8.64 -43.49
CA GLY A 54 0.51 8.79 -42.33
C GLY A 54 1.39 9.19 -41.14
N GLY A 55 1.09 10.32 -40.51
CA GLY A 55 1.88 10.88 -39.41
C GLY A 55 2.02 9.89 -38.25
N GLY A 56 3.14 9.17 -38.23
CA GLY A 56 3.55 8.32 -37.12
C GLY A 56 4.44 9.13 -36.19
N ASP A 57 4.12 9.11 -34.89
CA ASP A 57 5.10 9.42 -33.86
C ASP A 57 6.33 8.54 -34.14
N THR A 58 7.45 9.16 -34.51
CA THR A 58 8.72 8.46 -34.71
C THR A 58 9.16 7.89 -33.37
N MET A 59 8.85 6.61 -33.15
CA MET A 59 9.14 5.90 -31.90
C MET A 59 10.65 5.62 -31.86
N ILE A 60 11.38 6.38 -31.05
CA ILE A 60 12.83 6.23 -30.87
C ILE A 60 13.13 4.84 -30.30
N THR A 61 13.94 4.02 -30.99
CA THR A 61 14.24 2.65 -30.52
C THR A 61 15.51 2.57 -29.67
N PRO A 62 15.66 1.55 -28.79
CA PRO A 62 16.89 1.34 -28.02
C PRO A 62 18.14 1.21 -28.90
N GLU A 63 18.00 0.62 -30.10
CA GLU A 63 19.08 0.48 -31.08
C GLU A 63 19.52 1.82 -31.65
N GLU A 64 18.58 2.68 -32.05
CA GLU A 64 18.88 4.02 -32.55
C GLU A 64 19.60 4.88 -31.49
N VAL A 65 19.17 4.77 -30.23
CA VAL A 65 19.80 5.47 -29.10
C VAL A 65 21.20 4.91 -28.82
N ALA A 66 21.34 3.58 -28.82
CA ALA A 66 22.61 2.91 -28.62
C ALA A 66 23.61 3.27 -29.74
N GLU A 67 23.17 3.48 -30.98
CA GLU A 67 24.01 3.93 -32.09
C GLU A 67 24.36 5.43 -32.02
N ALA A 68 23.37 6.28 -31.69
CA ALA A 68 23.51 7.73 -31.77
C ALA A 68 24.28 8.36 -30.60
N LEU A 69 24.21 7.78 -29.39
CA LEU A 69 24.80 8.39 -28.20
C LEU A 69 26.25 7.92 -27.93
N PRO A 70 27.14 8.84 -27.49
CA PRO A 70 28.39 8.50 -26.81
C PRO A 70 28.15 7.72 -25.52
N TRP A 71 29.13 6.91 -25.13
CA TRP A 71 29.00 5.97 -24.01
C TRP A 71 28.78 6.66 -22.65
N GLU A 72 29.38 7.83 -22.44
CA GLU A 72 29.18 8.62 -21.21
C GLU A 72 27.73 9.11 -21.06
N LEU A 73 27.05 9.38 -22.18
CA LEU A 73 25.64 9.75 -22.19
C LEU A 73 24.74 8.52 -22.08
N LEU A 74 25.17 7.35 -22.58
CA LEU A 74 24.46 6.08 -22.43
C LEU A 74 24.41 5.63 -20.97
N HIS A 75 25.51 5.66 -20.21
CA HIS A 75 25.49 5.37 -18.78
C HIS A 75 24.60 6.35 -17.99
N ARG A 76 24.66 7.65 -18.36
CA ARG A 76 23.81 8.66 -17.74
C ARG A 76 22.32 8.42 -18.04
N LEU A 77 21.99 8.02 -19.27
CA LEU A 77 20.64 7.61 -19.64
C LEU A 77 20.22 6.34 -18.90
N ALA A 78 21.06 5.31 -18.89
CA ALA A 78 20.85 4.02 -18.25
C ALA A 78 20.53 4.16 -16.75
N SER A 79 21.18 5.10 -16.05
CA SER A 79 20.90 5.43 -14.65
C SER A 79 19.50 6.01 -14.39
N LEU A 80 18.80 6.46 -15.44
CA LEU A 80 17.44 7.01 -15.40
C LEU A 80 16.39 5.99 -15.86
N LEU A 81 16.81 4.84 -16.42
CA LEU A 81 15.91 3.86 -17.00
C LEU A 81 15.39 2.86 -15.97
N PRO A 82 14.11 2.45 -16.08
CA PRO A 82 13.61 1.29 -15.36
C PRO A 82 14.23 0.00 -15.92
N PRO A 83 14.21 -1.09 -15.15
CA PRO A 83 14.88 -2.35 -15.49
C PRO A 83 14.65 -2.89 -16.90
N ALA A 84 13.39 -2.88 -17.38
CA ALA A 84 13.06 -3.40 -18.71
C ALA A 84 13.64 -2.55 -19.85
N ALA A 85 13.64 -1.23 -19.71
CA ALA A 85 14.23 -0.34 -20.69
C ALA A 85 15.77 -0.37 -20.63
N LEU A 86 16.35 -0.53 -19.43
CA LEU A 86 17.78 -0.74 -19.25
C LEU A 86 18.24 -2.05 -19.89
N GLU A 87 17.46 -3.13 -19.75
CA GLU A 87 17.76 -4.41 -20.40
C GLU A 87 17.71 -4.31 -21.92
N ALA A 88 16.70 -3.63 -22.48
CA ALA A 88 16.63 -3.40 -23.92
C ALA A 88 17.83 -2.57 -24.43
N LEU A 89 18.20 -1.52 -23.70
CA LEU A 89 19.38 -0.71 -24.02
C LEU A 89 20.68 -1.52 -23.89
N HIS A 90 20.79 -2.40 -22.87
CA HIS A 90 21.93 -3.29 -22.69
C HIS A 90 22.09 -4.21 -23.90
N HIS A 91 21.02 -4.88 -24.33
CA HIS A 91 21.06 -5.76 -25.52
C HIS A 91 21.44 -4.98 -26.79
N ALA A 92 20.83 -3.82 -27.03
CA ALA A 92 21.14 -2.98 -28.17
C ALA A 92 22.60 -2.50 -28.20
N ALA A 93 23.14 -2.10 -27.05
CA ALA A 93 24.53 -1.71 -26.91
C ALA A 93 25.51 -2.89 -27.09
N HIS A 94 25.15 -4.06 -26.57
CA HIS A 94 25.94 -5.28 -26.76
C HIS A 94 26.00 -5.70 -28.24
N ASP A 95 24.87 -5.61 -28.95
CA ASP A 95 24.80 -5.88 -30.39
C ASP A 95 25.67 -4.90 -31.19
N ARG A 96 25.62 -3.60 -30.88
CA ARG A 96 26.51 -2.57 -31.46
C ARG A 96 27.99 -2.97 -31.35
N CYS A 97 28.41 -3.47 -30.18
CA CYS A 97 29.79 -3.92 -29.96
C CYS A 97 30.14 -5.18 -30.76
N CYS A 98 29.21 -6.14 -30.88
CA CYS A 98 29.41 -7.37 -31.65
C CYS A 98 29.52 -7.12 -33.17
N PHE A 99 28.72 -6.21 -33.74
CA PHE A 99 28.77 -5.87 -35.17
C PHE A 99 30.04 -5.09 -35.55
N SER A 100 30.56 -4.26 -34.64
CA SER A 100 31.86 -3.57 -34.78
C SER A 100 33.04 -4.57 -34.86
N ALA A 101 32.97 -5.67 -34.12
CA ALA A 101 34.01 -6.71 -34.14
C ALA A 101 34.01 -7.52 -35.45
N ALA A 102 32.84 -7.79 -36.04
CA ALA A 102 32.71 -8.56 -37.28
C ALA A 102 33.18 -7.81 -38.53
N THR A 103 32.97 -6.48 -38.59
CA THR A 103 33.40 -5.63 -39.72
C THR A 103 34.90 -5.38 -39.74
N ALA A 104 35.58 -5.40 -38.59
CA ALA A 104 37.04 -5.31 -38.51
C ALA A 104 37.78 -6.57 -39.02
N ALA A 105 37.09 -7.72 -39.13
CA ALA A 105 37.68 -8.97 -39.61
C ALA A 105 37.65 -9.12 -41.14
N VAL A 106 36.88 -8.29 -41.86
CA VAL A 106 36.69 -8.39 -43.31
C VAL A 106 37.02 -7.04 -43.98
N GLY A 107 38.31 -6.71 -44.07
CA GLY A 107 38.77 -5.45 -44.67
C GLY A 107 40.19 -5.55 -45.25
N PHE A 108 40.26 -5.40 -46.57
CA PHE A 108 41.40 -5.59 -47.47
C PHE A 108 42.69 -4.85 -47.07
N ALA A 109 43.82 -5.54 -47.26
CA ALA A 109 45.14 -4.94 -47.27
C ALA A 109 45.31 -3.98 -48.47
N GLY A 110 45.60 -2.72 -48.17
CA GLY A 110 46.10 -1.73 -49.12
C GLY A 110 47.22 -0.92 -48.44
N PRO A 111 48.36 -0.66 -49.10
CA PRO A 111 49.52 -0.06 -48.45
C PRO A 111 49.45 1.46 -48.57
N ASP A 112 49.16 2.15 -47.47
CA ASP A 112 49.86 3.39 -47.14
C ASP A 112 49.55 3.78 -45.70
N GLY A 113 50.60 4.13 -44.97
CA GLY A 113 50.58 4.27 -43.53
C GLY A 113 49.99 5.58 -43.05
N ASP A 114 48.98 5.47 -42.18
CA ASP A 114 48.93 6.27 -40.97
C ASP A 114 48.21 5.48 -39.86
N ARG A 115 49.00 4.75 -39.05
CA ARG A 115 48.49 3.95 -37.92
C ARG A 115 48.06 4.89 -36.79
N ARG A 116 46.81 5.34 -36.82
CA ARG A 116 46.06 5.63 -35.58
C ARG A 116 45.22 4.40 -35.25
N GLY A 117 45.75 3.58 -34.34
CA GLY A 117 45.04 2.43 -33.81
C GLY A 117 43.71 2.86 -33.20
N ILE A 118 42.62 2.49 -33.85
CA ILE A 118 41.27 2.57 -33.27
C ILE A 118 41.32 1.65 -32.04
N LYS A 119 41.31 2.26 -30.86
CA LYS A 119 41.23 1.56 -29.58
C LYS A 119 40.02 0.62 -29.64
N ARG A 120 40.28 -0.67 -29.40
CA ARG A 120 39.27 -1.71 -29.19
C ARG A 120 38.17 -1.16 -28.27
N SER A 121 36.92 -1.10 -28.75
CA SER A 121 35.78 -0.77 -27.88
C SER A 121 35.72 -1.85 -26.80
N ARG A 122 36.02 -1.48 -25.56
CA ARG A 122 35.64 -2.29 -24.41
C ARG A 122 34.11 -2.42 -24.49
N CYS A 123 33.57 -3.64 -24.53
CA CYS A 123 32.18 -3.83 -24.08
C CYS A 123 32.19 -3.40 -22.61
N GLU A 124 31.80 -2.15 -22.36
CA GLU A 124 31.69 -1.65 -21.00
C GLU A 124 30.31 -2.06 -20.46
N ASP A 125 30.31 -2.38 -19.19
CA ASP A 125 29.29 -3.20 -18.54
C ASP A 125 28.33 -2.27 -17.77
N PHE A 126 27.02 -2.37 -18.02
CA PHE A 126 25.98 -1.62 -17.28
C PHE A 126 25.77 -2.13 -15.84
N ASN A 127 26.69 -2.96 -15.34
CA ASN A 127 26.70 -3.49 -13.98
C ASN A 127 26.52 -2.42 -12.87
N PRO A 128 27.15 -1.22 -12.94
CA PRO A 128 26.94 -0.17 -11.94
C PRO A 128 25.50 0.33 -11.91
N GLU A 129 24.84 0.44 -13.07
CA GLU A 129 23.43 0.85 -13.15
C GLU A 129 22.49 -0.23 -12.60
N TRP A 130 22.77 -1.50 -12.89
CA TRP A 130 22.04 -2.63 -12.29
C TRP A 130 22.24 -2.69 -10.78
N GLN A 131 23.45 -2.41 -10.28
CA GLN A 131 23.73 -2.30 -8.85
C GLN A 131 22.93 -1.14 -8.20
N ALA A 132 22.85 0.01 -8.87
CA ALA A 132 22.08 1.16 -8.39
C ALA A 132 20.57 0.83 -8.34
N LEU A 133 20.01 0.20 -9.37
CA LEU A 133 18.62 -0.27 -9.39
C LEU A 133 18.36 -1.32 -8.30
N PHE A 134 19.30 -2.24 -8.09
CA PHE A 134 19.21 -3.23 -7.02
C PHE A 134 19.16 -2.55 -5.64
N GLY A 135 20.09 -1.64 -5.36
CA GLY A 135 20.16 -0.92 -4.08
C GLY A 135 18.95 -0.01 -3.84
N LEU A 136 18.40 0.59 -4.90
CA LEU A 136 17.17 1.39 -4.84
C LEU A 136 15.95 0.52 -4.46
N ARG A 137 15.87 -0.69 -5.03
CA ARG A 137 14.74 -1.60 -4.83
C ARG A 137 14.84 -2.42 -3.55
N TRP A 138 16.05 -2.79 -3.13
CA TRP A 138 16.33 -3.58 -1.92
C TRP A 138 17.42 -2.95 -1.03
N PRO A 139 17.10 -1.88 -0.28
CA PRO A 139 18.10 -1.10 0.48
C PRO A 139 18.69 -1.80 1.72
N ARG A 140 18.17 -2.97 2.12
CA ARG A 140 18.49 -3.66 3.40
C ARG A 140 19.14 -5.04 3.22
N CYS A 141 19.54 -5.41 2.01
CA CYS A 141 20.30 -6.65 1.81
C CYS A 141 21.77 -6.39 2.16
N ASP A 142 22.21 -6.88 3.33
CA ASP A 142 23.62 -6.93 3.68
C ASP A 142 24.33 -7.89 2.73
N ASN A 143 25.09 -7.36 1.78
CA ASN A 143 26.07 -8.14 1.01
C ASN A 143 27.29 -8.46 1.89
N ALA A 144 27.05 -9.04 3.05
CA ALA A 144 28.10 -9.52 3.94
C ALA A 144 28.54 -10.92 3.47
N GLY A 145 29.46 -10.94 2.49
CA GLY A 145 30.27 -12.14 2.23
C GLY A 145 30.46 -12.51 0.77
N HIS A 146 31.14 -11.67 -0.02
CA HIS A 146 31.89 -12.16 -1.17
C HIS A 146 33.19 -11.37 -1.30
N ASP A 147 34.14 -11.72 -0.43
CA ASP A 147 35.55 -11.40 -0.61
C ASP A 147 36.12 -12.48 -1.55
N GLY A 148 36.35 -12.15 -2.82
CA GLY A 148 37.06 -13.03 -3.76
C GLY A 148 36.63 -12.97 -5.22
N LEU A 149 37.38 -12.19 -6.02
CA LEU A 149 37.80 -12.47 -7.42
C LEU A 149 36.78 -12.90 -8.50
N LEU A 150 35.47 -12.85 -8.26
CA LEU A 150 34.43 -13.02 -9.28
C LEU A 150 33.69 -11.70 -9.48
N THR A 151 33.67 -11.20 -10.71
CA THR A 151 32.81 -10.08 -11.11
C THR A 151 31.35 -10.47 -10.83
N VAL A 152 30.73 -9.78 -9.86
CA VAL A 152 29.31 -9.97 -9.54
C VAL A 152 28.49 -9.43 -10.71
N ASP A 153 27.68 -10.28 -11.33
CA ASP A 153 26.72 -9.90 -12.36
C ASP A 153 25.44 -9.39 -11.69
N TRP A 154 25.34 -8.07 -11.53
CA TRP A 154 24.22 -7.41 -10.88
C TRP A 154 22.94 -7.47 -11.70
N GLN A 155 23.02 -7.58 -13.04
CA GLN A 155 21.84 -7.79 -13.87
C GLN A 155 21.19 -9.12 -13.54
N ARG A 156 21.99 -10.19 -13.48
CA ARG A 156 21.52 -11.51 -13.10
C ARG A 156 20.96 -11.52 -11.67
N GLN A 157 21.68 -10.94 -10.71
CA GLN A 157 21.19 -10.86 -9.32
C GLN A 157 19.88 -10.07 -9.21
N TYR A 158 19.74 -8.98 -9.97
CA TYR A 158 18.52 -8.18 -10.00
C TYR A 158 17.33 -9.02 -10.46
N TRP A 159 17.47 -9.72 -11.59
CA TRP A 159 16.39 -10.54 -12.13
C TRP A 159 16.09 -11.78 -11.29
N GLU A 160 17.10 -12.46 -10.75
CA GLU A 160 16.90 -13.58 -9.82
C GLU A 160 16.12 -13.13 -8.57
N LYS A 161 16.53 -12.01 -7.95
CA LYS A 161 15.84 -11.44 -6.78
C LYS A 161 14.44 -10.92 -7.12
N HIS A 162 14.26 -10.34 -8.31
CA HIS A 162 12.96 -9.90 -8.81
C HIS A 162 12.01 -11.08 -8.99
N LEU A 163 12.47 -12.16 -9.64
CA LEU A 163 11.67 -13.37 -9.83
C LEU A 163 11.30 -14.00 -8.49
N GLN A 164 12.22 -14.05 -7.53
CA GLN A 164 11.95 -14.60 -6.19
C GLN A 164 10.88 -13.82 -5.42
N GLU A 165 10.87 -12.49 -5.51
CA GLU A 165 10.01 -11.66 -4.67
C GLU A 165 8.78 -11.06 -5.37
N CYS A 166 8.68 -11.12 -6.70
CA CYS A 166 7.65 -10.37 -7.45
C CYS A 166 6.96 -11.18 -8.54
N LEU A 167 7.07 -12.51 -8.54
CA LEU A 167 6.43 -13.31 -9.59
C LEU A 167 4.91 -13.26 -9.48
N ARG A 168 4.30 -12.68 -10.52
CA ARG A 168 2.84 -12.62 -10.72
C ARG A 168 2.46 -13.47 -11.90
N LEU A 169 1.76 -14.56 -11.64
CA LEU A 169 1.30 -15.49 -12.66
C LEU A 169 -0.19 -15.29 -12.94
N GLN A 170 -0.49 -14.92 -14.18
CA GLN A 170 -1.85 -15.04 -14.69
C GLN A 170 -2.17 -16.50 -14.97
N SER A 171 -3.45 -16.84 -14.96
CA SER A 171 -3.93 -18.21 -15.12
C SER A 171 -3.38 -18.94 -16.35
N VAL A 172 -3.24 -18.23 -17.48
CA VAL A 172 -2.68 -18.74 -18.74
C VAL A 172 -1.23 -19.23 -18.60
N LEU A 173 -0.49 -18.71 -17.64
CA LEU A 173 0.92 -19.05 -17.40
C LEU A 173 1.10 -20.15 -16.36
N CYS A 174 0.02 -20.67 -15.78
CA CYS A 174 0.07 -21.75 -14.79
C CYS A 174 0.09 -23.11 -15.48
N THR A 175 1.14 -23.38 -16.26
CA THR A 175 1.33 -24.64 -17.00
C THR A 175 2.51 -25.45 -16.47
N ALA A 176 2.62 -26.70 -16.91
CA ALA A 176 3.74 -27.57 -16.53
C ALA A 176 5.07 -27.01 -17.05
N GLU A 177 5.10 -26.46 -18.27
CA GLU A 177 6.32 -25.93 -18.89
C GLU A 177 6.90 -24.74 -18.11
N ILE A 178 6.03 -23.85 -17.59
CA ILE A 178 6.45 -22.75 -16.73
C ILE A 178 6.93 -23.25 -15.37
N SER A 179 6.32 -24.32 -14.86
CA SER A 179 6.76 -24.93 -13.59
C SER A 179 8.15 -25.57 -13.73
N ASP A 180 8.42 -26.23 -14.86
CA ASP A 180 9.74 -26.80 -15.18
C ASP A 180 10.79 -25.69 -15.36
N LEU A 181 10.44 -24.60 -16.05
CA LEU A 181 11.32 -23.44 -16.22
C LEU A 181 11.74 -22.82 -14.88
N LEU A 182 10.81 -22.79 -13.91
CA LEU A 182 11.00 -22.13 -12.62
C LEU A 182 11.48 -23.06 -11.51
N GLN A 183 11.66 -24.36 -11.77
CA GLN A 183 11.98 -25.36 -10.75
C GLN A 183 13.21 -25.00 -9.90
N GLY A 184 14.21 -24.34 -10.50
CA GLY A 184 15.44 -23.91 -9.81
C GLY A 184 15.39 -22.53 -9.14
N SER A 185 14.29 -21.79 -9.27
CA SER A 185 14.24 -20.34 -8.97
C SER A 185 14.10 -19.99 -7.49
N LYS A 186 13.83 -20.97 -6.60
CA LYS A 186 13.69 -20.76 -5.14
C LYS A 186 12.73 -19.62 -4.78
N LEU A 187 11.53 -19.64 -5.36
CA LEU A 187 10.58 -18.54 -5.24
C LEU A 187 10.14 -18.31 -3.78
N GLU A 188 10.12 -17.05 -3.36
CA GLU A 188 9.74 -16.65 -1.99
C GLU A 188 8.32 -16.06 -1.95
N LYS A 189 7.90 -15.37 -3.01
CA LYS A 189 6.56 -14.74 -3.09
C LYS A 189 5.89 -15.11 -4.41
N LEU A 190 4.67 -15.62 -4.30
CA LEU A 190 3.85 -15.99 -5.46
C LEU A 190 2.51 -15.30 -5.40
N MET A 191 2.13 -14.68 -6.51
CA MET A 191 0.81 -14.10 -6.73
C MET A 191 0.15 -14.75 -7.94
N PHE A 192 -1.00 -15.37 -7.71
CA PHE A 192 -1.83 -15.96 -8.76
C PHE A 192 -3.03 -15.08 -9.06
N VAL A 193 -3.30 -14.85 -10.35
CA VAL A 193 -4.39 -13.99 -10.80
C VAL A 193 -5.32 -14.73 -11.75
N ARG A 194 -6.62 -14.71 -11.44
CA ARG A 194 -7.71 -15.28 -12.25
C ARG A 194 -7.62 -16.81 -12.46
N ILE A 195 -7.23 -17.57 -11.44
CA ILE A 195 -7.32 -19.05 -11.50
C ILE A 195 -8.79 -19.45 -11.44
N ILE A 196 -9.33 -20.01 -12.52
CA ILE A 196 -10.77 -20.29 -12.65
C ILE A 196 -11.10 -21.72 -13.07
N SER A 197 -10.11 -22.50 -13.53
CA SER A 197 -10.30 -23.88 -14.00
C SER A 197 -9.43 -24.88 -13.26
N ASP A 198 -9.90 -26.13 -13.16
CA ASP A 198 -9.14 -27.23 -12.52
C ASP A 198 -7.80 -27.53 -13.20
N LEU A 199 -7.67 -27.27 -14.51
CA LEU A 199 -6.43 -27.47 -15.23
C LEU A 199 -5.34 -26.49 -14.76
N GLU A 200 -5.71 -25.22 -14.59
CA GLU A 200 -4.81 -24.18 -14.06
C GLU A 200 -4.40 -24.49 -12.62
N VAL A 201 -5.32 -25.03 -11.81
CA VAL A 201 -5.05 -25.43 -10.43
C VAL A 201 -3.95 -26.50 -10.35
N ASN A 202 -3.89 -27.43 -11.30
CA ASN A 202 -2.82 -28.44 -11.32
C ASN A 202 -1.45 -27.79 -11.52
N GLY A 203 -1.33 -26.84 -12.45
CA GLY A 203 -0.10 -26.08 -12.64
C GLY A 203 0.31 -25.28 -11.40
N VAL A 204 -0.66 -24.63 -10.75
CA VAL A 204 -0.46 -23.96 -9.45
C VAL A 204 0.09 -24.94 -8.41
N CYS A 205 -0.50 -26.13 -8.26
CA CYS A 205 -0.08 -27.12 -7.27
C CYS A 205 1.35 -27.64 -7.53
N ILE A 206 1.72 -27.86 -8.80
CA ILE A 206 3.08 -28.28 -9.17
C ILE A 206 4.07 -27.19 -8.73
N LEU A 207 3.81 -25.94 -9.11
CA LEU A 207 4.70 -24.81 -8.81
C LEU A 207 4.83 -24.58 -7.29
N LEU A 208 3.73 -24.69 -6.53
CA LEU A 208 3.76 -24.61 -5.08
C LEU A 208 4.58 -25.74 -4.46
N SER A 209 4.44 -26.97 -4.96
CA SER A 209 5.20 -28.12 -4.44
C SER A 209 6.70 -28.00 -4.70
N CYS A 210 7.11 -27.41 -5.84
CA CYS A 210 8.51 -27.15 -6.17
C CYS A 210 9.17 -26.11 -5.25
N HIS A 211 8.37 -25.21 -4.66
CA HIS A 211 8.87 -24.09 -3.87
C HIS A 211 8.38 -24.08 -2.41
N ALA A 212 7.80 -25.18 -1.93
CA ALA A 212 7.19 -25.25 -0.60
C ALA A 212 8.14 -24.89 0.56
N GLU A 213 9.45 -25.13 0.41
CA GLU A 213 10.47 -24.80 1.41
C GLU A 213 10.91 -23.33 1.38
N THR A 214 10.83 -22.68 0.23
CA THR A 214 11.30 -21.28 0.05
C THR A 214 10.17 -20.27 0.14
N LEU A 215 8.92 -20.70 -0.05
CA LEU A 215 7.77 -19.82 -0.14
C LEU A 215 7.41 -19.19 1.22
N LEU A 216 7.47 -17.86 1.26
CA LEU A 216 7.12 -17.02 2.40
C LEU A 216 5.78 -16.30 2.22
N SER A 217 5.36 -16.03 0.98
CA SER A 217 4.13 -15.29 0.68
C SER A 217 3.35 -15.92 -0.45
N LEU A 218 2.05 -16.10 -0.24
CA LEU A 218 1.13 -16.65 -1.23
C LEU A 218 -0.13 -15.79 -1.33
N GLU A 219 -0.42 -15.30 -2.54
CA GLU A 219 -1.54 -14.40 -2.81
C GLU A 219 -2.39 -14.89 -3.99
N PHE A 220 -3.71 -14.84 -3.84
CA PHE A 220 -4.69 -15.17 -4.88
C PHE A 220 -5.62 -13.98 -5.13
N ILE A 221 -5.75 -13.54 -6.38
CA ILE A 221 -6.57 -12.39 -6.78
C ILE A 221 -7.53 -12.78 -7.91
N HIS A 222 -8.82 -12.50 -7.75
CA HIS A 222 -9.87 -12.82 -8.73
C HIS A 222 -9.97 -14.31 -9.11
N CYS A 223 -9.65 -15.21 -8.18
CA CYS A 223 -9.68 -16.65 -8.37
C CYS A 223 -11.04 -17.27 -7.95
N GLN A 224 -11.38 -18.43 -8.51
CA GLN A 224 -12.49 -19.26 -8.05
C GLN A 224 -11.95 -20.43 -7.24
N LEU A 225 -12.08 -20.34 -5.91
CA LEU A 225 -11.44 -21.24 -4.98
C LEU A 225 -12.50 -22.10 -4.28
N SER A 226 -12.94 -23.17 -4.96
CA SER A 226 -13.81 -24.15 -4.33
C SER A 226 -13.08 -24.87 -3.18
N PRO A 227 -13.79 -25.43 -2.19
CA PRO A 227 -13.17 -26.17 -1.09
C PRO A 227 -12.21 -27.27 -1.56
N ALA A 228 -12.56 -28.01 -2.61
CA ALA A 228 -11.71 -29.05 -3.19
C ALA A 228 -10.45 -28.47 -3.85
N VAL A 229 -10.55 -27.32 -4.50
CA VAL A 229 -9.39 -26.60 -5.07
C VAL A 229 -8.50 -26.08 -3.96
N MET A 230 -9.07 -25.51 -2.91
CA MET A 230 -8.34 -25.05 -1.73
C MET A 230 -7.61 -26.19 -1.03
N ASP A 231 -8.24 -27.36 -0.90
CA ASP A 231 -7.60 -28.55 -0.36
C ASP A 231 -6.37 -28.96 -1.20
N LYS A 232 -6.51 -29.00 -2.54
CA LYS A 232 -5.37 -29.31 -3.43
C LYS A 232 -4.22 -28.31 -3.25
N ILE A 233 -4.54 -27.02 -3.25
CA ILE A 233 -3.56 -25.93 -3.10
C ILE A 233 -2.85 -26.03 -1.74
N CYS A 234 -3.60 -26.13 -0.65
CA CYS A 234 -3.03 -26.17 0.70
C CYS A 234 -2.19 -27.44 0.91
N ASN A 235 -2.66 -28.60 0.43
CA ASN A 235 -1.93 -29.86 0.50
C ASN A 235 -0.66 -29.88 -0.37
N SER A 236 -0.60 -29.07 -1.44
CA SER A 236 0.61 -28.95 -2.26
C SER A 236 1.76 -28.24 -1.52
N VAL A 237 1.43 -27.36 -0.58
CA VAL A 237 2.42 -26.68 0.28
C VAL A 237 2.74 -27.52 1.51
N LEU A 238 1.75 -28.21 2.07
CA LEU A 238 1.92 -29.11 3.21
C LEU A 238 2.61 -30.41 2.76
N GLN A 239 3.94 -30.43 2.81
CA GLN A 239 4.72 -31.64 2.49
C GLN A 239 4.30 -32.83 3.37
N LYS A 240 4.23 -34.04 2.78
CA LYS A 240 3.80 -35.26 3.47
C LYS A 240 4.67 -35.53 4.70
N GLY A 241 4.07 -35.45 5.89
CA GLY A 241 4.74 -35.68 7.18
C GLY A 241 5.36 -34.44 7.82
N SER A 242 5.32 -33.28 7.16
CA SER A 242 5.69 -32.02 7.80
C SER A 242 4.60 -31.59 8.78
N VAL A 243 5.00 -31.06 9.93
CA VAL A 243 4.10 -30.55 10.96
C VAL A 243 3.84 -29.05 10.85
N ASN A 244 4.60 -28.32 10.00
CA ASN A 244 4.46 -26.88 9.79
C ASN A 244 4.81 -26.49 8.33
N HIS A 245 4.44 -25.27 7.92
CA HIS A 245 4.91 -24.65 6.67
C HIS A 245 5.67 -23.33 6.92
N GLY A 246 6.49 -22.90 5.95
CA GLY A 246 7.29 -21.68 6.02
C GLY A 246 6.55 -20.37 5.73
N ILE A 247 5.34 -20.44 5.16
CA ILE A 247 4.57 -19.27 4.74
C ILE A 247 4.27 -18.34 5.93
N GLN A 248 4.59 -17.06 5.73
CA GLN A 248 4.34 -15.95 6.65
C GLN A 248 3.13 -15.12 6.25
N ASN A 249 2.86 -14.99 4.94
CA ASN A 249 1.76 -14.19 4.41
C ASN A 249 0.86 -15.04 3.50
N PHE A 250 -0.43 -15.10 3.83
CA PHE A 250 -1.43 -15.76 3.01
C PHE A 250 -2.57 -14.80 2.72
N SER A 251 -2.86 -14.57 1.44
CA SER A 251 -3.87 -13.60 1.02
C SER A 251 -4.78 -14.13 -0.08
N ILE A 252 -6.08 -13.94 0.10
CA ILE A 252 -7.12 -14.18 -0.88
C ILE A 252 -7.92 -12.89 -1.02
N LYS A 253 -7.92 -12.30 -2.21
CA LYS A 253 -8.57 -11.02 -2.52
C LYS A 253 -9.54 -11.15 -3.67
N SER A 254 -10.74 -10.62 -3.52
CA SER A 254 -11.80 -10.61 -4.55
C SER A 254 -11.97 -11.96 -5.24
N SER A 255 -11.80 -13.05 -4.48
CA SER A 255 -11.75 -14.43 -4.97
C SER A 255 -12.81 -15.22 -4.23
N ARG A 256 -13.77 -15.78 -4.96
CA ARG A 256 -14.92 -16.45 -4.33
C ARG A 256 -14.47 -17.79 -3.74
N ILE A 257 -14.71 -17.94 -2.44
CA ILE A 257 -14.64 -19.24 -1.78
C ILE A 257 -16.02 -19.89 -1.96
N CYS A 258 -16.16 -20.76 -2.96
CA CYS A 258 -17.46 -21.35 -3.34
C CYS A 258 -17.89 -22.43 -2.34
N GLU A 259 -18.50 -22.02 -1.24
CA GLU A 259 -19.07 -22.91 -0.23
C GLU A 259 -20.42 -23.46 -0.73
N SER A 260 -20.40 -24.57 -1.46
CA SER A 260 -21.61 -25.15 -2.05
C SER A 260 -22.60 -25.72 -1.03
N ASN A 261 -22.15 -26.05 0.19
CA ASN A 261 -22.96 -26.51 1.31
C ASN A 261 -22.24 -26.23 2.65
N THR A 262 -23.01 -26.03 3.74
CA THR A 262 -22.51 -25.74 5.12
C THR A 262 -21.59 -26.81 5.73
N LEU A 263 -21.43 -27.95 5.07
CA LEU A 263 -20.60 -29.08 5.51
C LEU A 263 -19.31 -29.24 4.70
N ASN A 264 -19.14 -28.47 3.62
CA ASN A 264 -18.04 -28.66 2.67
C ASN A 264 -16.95 -27.61 2.89
N ILE A 265 -16.44 -27.54 4.11
CA ILE A 265 -15.32 -26.65 4.46
C ILE A 265 -14.02 -27.34 4.09
N SER A 266 -13.08 -26.60 3.48
CA SER A 266 -11.77 -27.11 3.09
C SER A 266 -10.97 -27.57 4.31
N ALA A 267 -10.82 -28.89 4.49
CA ALA A 267 -10.02 -29.46 5.57
C ALA A 267 -8.54 -29.09 5.42
N GLY A 268 -8.03 -29.10 4.19
CA GLY A 268 -6.64 -28.73 3.88
C GLY A 268 -6.32 -27.28 4.24
N LEU A 269 -7.27 -26.35 4.09
CA LEU A 269 -7.08 -24.97 4.53
C LEU A 269 -7.10 -24.85 6.05
N LEU A 270 -7.96 -25.59 6.75
CA LEU A 270 -7.95 -25.59 8.22
C LEU A 270 -6.66 -26.18 8.77
N ASP A 271 -6.18 -27.27 8.17
CA ASP A 271 -4.89 -27.88 8.50
C ASP A 271 -3.75 -26.90 8.23
N PHE A 272 -3.78 -26.21 7.07
CA PHE A 272 -2.83 -25.16 6.73
C PHE A 272 -2.78 -24.07 7.80
N LEU A 273 -3.93 -23.52 8.19
CA LEU A 273 -4.01 -22.47 9.22
C LEU A 273 -3.55 -22.99 10.60
N SER A 274 -3.86 -24.24 10.92
CA SER A 274 -3.47 -24.88 12.19
C SER A 274 -1.96 -25.14 12.28
N MET A 275 -1.34 -25.50 11.15
CA MET A 275 0.09 -25.79 11.03
C MET A 275 0.94 -24.54 10.74
N GLY A 276 0.29 -23.39 10.54
CA GLY A 276 0.90 -22.11 10.19
C GLY A 276 1.49 -21.34 11.38
N LYS A 277 2.41 -21.93 12.14
CA LYS A 277 3.08 -21.19 13.26
C LYS A 277 3.87 -19.97 12.78
N SER A 278 4.38 -20.02 11.55
CA SER A 278 5.11 -18.93 10.89
C SER A 278 4.18 -17.86 10.32
N LEU A 279 2.88 -18.13 10.21
CA LEU A 279 1.91 -17.25 9.59
C LEU A 279 1.73 -15.99 10.44
N GLN A 280 2.08 -14.84 9.88
CA GLN A 280 1.98 -13.52 10.50
C GLN A 280 0.83 -12.70 9.92
N TRP A 281 0.52 -12.90 8.64
CA TRP A 281 -0.52 -12.15 7.93
C TRP A 281 -1.50 -13.10 7.26
N LEU A 282 -2.77 -13.01 7.64
CA LEU A 282 -3.87 -13.67 6.97
C LEU A 282 -4.84 -12.62 6.44
N SER A 283 -5.08 -12.62 5.13
CA SER A 283 -6.02 -11.70 4.49
C SER A 283 -7.03 -12.45 3.64
N LEU A 284 -8.30 -12.24 3.95
CA LEU A 284 -9.46 -12.78 3.26
C LEU A 284 -10.39 -11.60 2.94
N ASN A 285 -10.04 -10.84 1.91
CA ASN A 285 -10.78 -9.66 1.49
C ASN A 285 -11.71 -9.99 0.31
N ASP A 286 -12.98 -9.59 0.41
CA ASP A 286 -13.99 -9.79 -0.63
C ASP A 286 -14.03 -11.25 -1.15
N THR A 287 -14.04 -12.21 -0.22
CA THR A 287 -14.05 -13.64 -0.55
C THR A 287 -15.46 -14.22 -0.67
N LYS A 288 -16.48 -13.42 -0.31
CA LYS A 288 -17.89 -13.84 -0.20
C LYS A 288 -18.09 -15.08 0.67
N MET A 289 -17.21 -15.27 1.67
CA MET A 289 -17.30 -16.38 2.60
C MET A 289 -18.58 -16.33 3.44
N GLN A 290 -19.07 -17.49 3.89
CA GLN A 290 -20.22 -17.52 4.79
C GLN A 290 -19.82 -17.17 6.23
N PRO A 291 -20.75 -16.65 7.06
CA PRO A 291 -20.48 -16.36 8.47
C PRO A 291 -19.94 -17.56 9.27
N LEU A 292 -20.41 -18.78 8.95
CA LEU A 292 -19.94 -20.00 9.60
C LEU A 292 -18.46 -20.28 9.31
N PHE A 293 -17.99 -20.01 8.09
CA PHE A 293 -16.60 -20.22 7.73
C PHE A 293 -15.68 -19.23 8.43
N ALA A 294 -16.07 -17.95 8.50
CA ALA A 294 -15.35 -16.93 9.27
C ALA A 294 -15.21 -17.33 10.75
N LYS A 295 -16.28 -17.88 11.35
CA LYS A 295 -16.25 -18.44 12.71
C LYS A 295 -15.21 -19.55 12.83
N ILE A 296 -15.24 -20.52 11.93
CA ILE A 296 -14.34 -21.67 11.98
C ILE A 296 -12.88 -21.22 11.83
N ILE A 297 -12.59 -20.26 10.94
CA ILE A 297 -11.25 -19.68 10.83
C ILE A 297 -10.80 -19.10 12.17
N VAL A 298 -11.58 -18.20 12.79
CA VAL A 298 -11.20 -17.58 14.06
C VAL A 298 -11.00 -18.63 15.16
N HIS A 299 -11.87 -19.64 15.23
CA HIS A 299 -11.73 -20.73 16.18
C HIS A 299 -10.49 -21.60 15.92
N THR A 300 -10.15 -21.90 14.67
CA THR A 300 -8.93 -22.64 14.29
C THR A 300 -7.68 -21.84 14.65
N LEU A 301 -7.69 -20.52 14.42
CA LEU A 301 -6.58 -19.64 14.79
C LEU A 301 -6.40 -19.53 16.31
N LEU A 302 -7.52 -19.46 17.04
CA LEU A 302 -7.52 -19.53 18.50
C LEU A 302 -6.95 -20.86 18.98
N GLY A 303 -7.43 -22.00 18.45
CA GLY A 303 -6.99 -23.34 18.87
C GLY A 303 -5.52 -23.64 18.56
N SER A 304 -4.99 -23.09 17.47
CA SER A 304 -3.60 -23.32 17.02
C SER A 304 -2.55 -22.46 17.72
N SER A 305 -2.95 -21.48 18.56
CA SER A 305 -2.03 -20.49 19.13
C SER A 305 -1.18 -19.81 18.05
N SER A 306 -1.82 -19.45 16.93
CA SER A 306 -1.14 -18.96 15.74
C SER A 306 -0.22 -17.75 16.01
N GLY A 307 0.87 -17.65 15.24
CA GLY A 307 1.81 -16.51 15.26
C GLY A 307 1.27 -15.24 14.60
N ILE A 308 -0.03 -15.20 14.28
CA ILE A 308 -0.64 -14.17 13.44
C ILE A 308 -0.58 -12.82 14.14
N ARG A 309 -0.10 -11.82 13.41
CA ARG A 309 -0.04 -10.41 13.81
C ARG A 309 -1.14 -9.58 13.18
N THR A 310 -1.54 -9.94 11.96
CA THR A 310 -2.57 -9.27 11.19
C THR A 310 -3.61 -10.26 10.71
N LEU A 311 -4.86 -10.02 11.10
CA LEU A 311 -6.03 -10.73 10.57
C LEU A 311 -6.94 -9.73 9.85
N GLU A 312 -7.05 -9.90 8.55
CA GLU A 312 -7.84 -9.06 7.66
C GLU A 312 -9.00 -9.90 7.10
N ILE A 313 -10.22 -9.64 7.55
CA ILE A 313 -11.44 -10.27 7.04
C ILE A 313 -12.38 -9.12 6.69
N SER A 314 -12.29 -8.56 5.49
CA SER A 314 -13.12 -7.42 5.07
C SER A 314 -13.95 -7.74 3.84
N GLU A 315 -15.06 -7.02 3.66
CA GLU A 315 -15.95 -7.13 2.49
C GLU A 315 -16.60 -8.51 2.32
N ASN A 316 -16.88 -9.24 3.41
CA ASN A 316 -17.40 -10.62 3.35
C ASN A 316 -18.86 -10.80 3.78
N ASN A 317 -19.56 -9.76 4.25
CA ASN A 317 -20.95 -9.86 4.72
C ASN A 317 -21.17 -11.01 5.75
N ILE A 318 -20.33 -11.08 6.79
CA ILE A 318 -20.32 -12.15 7.78
C ILE A 318 -21.23 -11.90 8.99
N ALA A 319 -22.31 -11.14 8.82
CA ALA A 319 -23.28 -10.87 9.89
C ALA A 319 -23.79 -12.19 10.54
N GLY A 320 -23.82 -12.24 11.87
CA GLY A 320 -24.18 -13.42 12.64
C GLY A 320 -23.07 -14.49 12.75
N TRP A 321 -21.83 -14.19 12.34
CA TRP A 321 -20.73 -15.17 12.34
C TRP A 321 -20.46 -15.82 13.69
N LEU A 322 -20.57 -15.06 14.79
CA LEU A 322 -20.30 -15.59 16.12
C LEU A 322 -21.54 -16.04 16.87
N LYS A 323 -22.73 -15.94 16.25
CA LYS A 323 -23.99 -16.38 16.87
C LYS A 323 -23.85 -17.83 17.34
N THR A 324 -24.37 -18.12 18.52
CA THR A 324 -24.38 -19.47 19.09
C THR A 324 -25.12 -20.40 18.14
N MET A 325 -24.39 -21.29 17.48
CA MET A 325 -24.93 -22.27 16.54
C MET A 325 -24.99 -23.65 17.19
N ASP A 326 -25.83 -24.49 16.58
CA ASP A 326 -26.29 -25.82 16.97
C ASP A 326 -25.23 -26.71 17.67
N LYS A 327 -25.68 -27.62 18.57
CA LYS A 327 -24.83 -28.55 19.37
C LYS A 327 -23.86 -29.41 18.54
N ARG A 328 -24.04 -29.45 17.20
CA ARG A 328 -23.22 -30.17 16.23
C ARG A 328 -21.80 -29.61 16.07
N PHE A 329 -21.54 -28.34 16.42
CA PHE A 329 -20.21 -27.71 16.36
C PHE A 329 -19.58 -27.50 17.75
N ALA A 330 -20.05 -28.23 18.76
CA ALA A 330 -19.58 -28.12 20.15
C ALA A 330 -18.06 -28.32 20.33
N CYS A 331 -17.39 -28.97 19.38
CA CYS A 331 -15.92 -29.10 19.39
C CYS A 331 -15.22 -27.73 19.35
N PHE A 332 -15.77 -26.73 18.64
CA PHE A 332 -15.21 -25.38 18.56
C PHE A 332 -15.55 -24.51 19.77
N SER A 333 -16.66 -24.79 20.47
CA SER A 333 -17.02 -24.10 21.73
C SER A 333 -15.93 -24.29 22.80
N SER A 334 -15.27 -25.44 22.81
CA SER A 334 -14.17 -25.73 23.73
C SER A 334 -12.98 -24.75 23.59
N ALA A 335 -12.73 -24.21 22.39
CA ALA A 335 -11.65 -23.25 22.16
C ALA A 335 -11.95 -21.89 22.81
N LEU A 336 -13.22 -21.46 22.88
CA LEU A 336 -13.63 -20.24 23.59
C LEU A 336 -13.49 -20.40 25.11
N GLU A 337 -13.77 -21.61 25.61
CA GLU A 337 -13.64 -22.01 27.02
C GLU A 337 -12.19 -22.31 27.42
N SER A 338 -11.30 -22.53 26.46
CA SER A 338 -9.88 -22.79 26.68
C SER A 338 -9.11 -21.54 27.10
N ASN A 339 -7.97 -21.72 27.77
CA ASN A 339 -7.05 -20.62 28.11
C ASN A 339 -6.20 -20.13 26.93
N ILE A 340 -6.52 -20.55 25.69
CA ILE A 340 -5.73 -20.21 24.52
C ILE A 340 -6.11 -18.81 24.02
N SER A 341 -5.11 -18.02 23.65
CA SER A 341 -5.25 -16.63 23.20
C SER A 341 -4.37 -16.33 21.99
N LEU A 342 -4.82 -15.41 21.15
CA LEU A 342 -4.06 -14.87 20.02
C LEU A 342 -3.14 -13.74 20.53
N ASN A 343 -2.10 -14.12 21.25
CA ASN A 343 -1.18 -13.17 21.89
C ASN A 343 -0.36 -12.36 20.89
N SER A 344 -0.15 -12.88 19.68
CA SER A 344 0.63 -12.19 18.64
C SER A 344 -0.21 -11.19 17.85
N LEU A 345 -1.54 -11.26 17.93
CA LEU A 345 -2.44 -10.46 17.09
C LEU A 345 -2.40 -9.00 17.52
N THR A 346 -2.03 -8.13 16.59
CA THR A 346 -1.91 -6.69 16.79
C THR A 346 -2.89 -5.89 15.95
N LEU A 347 -3.32 -6.43 14.80
CA LEU A 347 -4.26 -5.80 13.88
C LEU A 347 -5.40 -6.74 13.54
N LEU A 348 -6.62 -6.27 13.72
CA LEU A 348 -7.85 -6.93 13.31
C LEU A 348 -8.68 -5.97 12.45
N ASN A 349 -8.89 -6.33 11.19
CA ASN A 349 -9.75 -5.58 10.28
C ASN A 349 -10.98 -6.39 9.92
N LEU A 350 -12.14 -5.82 10.23
CA LEU A 350 -13.48 -6.36 10.01
C LEU A 350 -14.34 -5.41 9.15
N ARG A 351 -13.72 -4.53 8.36
CA ARG A 351 -14.41 -3.54 7.52
C ARG A 351 -15.39 -4.20 6.53
N GLY A 352 -16.56 -3.60 6.30
CA GLY A 352 -17.45 -4.02 5.20
C GLY A 352 -18.07 -5.41 5.39
N ASN A 353 -18.37 -5.79 6.63
CA ASN A 353 -18.88 -7.13 6.95
C ASN A 353 -20.36 -7.16 7.32
N ASN A 354 -21.05 -6.02 7.24
CA ASN A 354 -22.44 -5.88 7.62
C ASN A 354 -22.70 -6.30 9.09
N LEU A 355 -21.72 -6.13 9.97
CA LEU A 355 -21.82 -6.48 11.38
C LEU A 355 -22.84 -5.58 12.07
N ASN A 356 -23.73 -6.19 12.86
CA ASN A 356 -24.70 -5.45 13.68
C ASN A 356 -24.29 -5.44 15.16
N LYS A 357 -25.08 -4.76 16.01
CA LYS A 357 -24.85 -4.70 17.46
C LYS A 357 -24.63 -6.06 18.15
N GLY A 358 -25.31 -7.12 17.70
CA GLY A 358 -25.18 -8.46 18.28
C GLY A 358 -23.84 -9.09 17.94
N ASP A 359 -23.35 -8.85 16.71
CA ASP A 359 -22.01 -9.27 16.30
C ASP A 359 -20.92 -8.55 17.10
N ILE A 360 -21.12 -7.28 17.44
CA ILE A 360 -20.19 -6.54 18.32
C ILE A 360 -20.21 -7.08 19.75
N GLU A 361 -21.37 -7.47 20.27
CA GLU A 361 -21.45 -8.16 21.57
C GLU A 361 -20.61 -9.43 21.58
N ASP A 362 -20.73 -10.25 20.54
CA ASP A 362 -19.99 -11.49 20.41
C ASP A 362 -18.50 -11.25 20.14
N LEU A 363 -18.16 -10.23 19.34
CA LEU A 363 -16.78 -9.79 19.13
C LEU A 363 -16.13 -9.40 20.46
N CYS A 364 -16.82 -8.66 21.33
CA CYS A 364 -16.30 -8.27 22.64
C CYS A 364 -15.98 -9.49 23.53
N LYS A 365 -16.69 -10.61 23.38
CA LYS A 365 -16.38 -11.87 24.10
C LYS A 365 -15.06 -12.47 23.62
N ILE A 366 -14.73 -12.33 22.33
CA ILE A 366 -13.52 -12.88 21.72
C ILE A 366 -12.32 -11.93 21.86
N LEU A 367 -12.53 -10.61 21.85
CA LEU A 367 -11.46 -9.62 22.00
C LEU A 367 -10.65 -9.80 23.30
N VAL A 368 -11.26 -10.35 24.36
CA VAL A 368 -10.55 -10.72 25.60
C VAL A 368 -9.43 -11.74 25.35
N LYS A 369 -9.54 -12.56 24.30
CA LYS A 369 -8.53 -13.53 23.87
C LYS A 369 -7.47 -12.94 22.94
N MET A 370 -7.46 -11.62 22.73
CA MET A 370 -6.53 -10.88 21.88
C MET A 370 -5.84 -9.76 22.69
N PRO A 371 -5.06 -10.09 23.73
CA PRO A 371 -4.61 -9.10 24.73
C PRO A 371 -3.62 -8.05 24.20
N ASN A 372 -2.98 -8.28 23.05
CA ASN A 372 -2.03 -7.35 22.44
C ASN A 372 -2.59 -6.61 21.21
N LEU A 373 -3.92 -6.65 21.00
CA LEU A 373 -4.55 -5.96 19.89
C LEU A 373 -4.37 -4.44 20.03
N ARG A 374 -3.80 -3.82 19.00
CA ARG A 374 -3.55 -2.37 18.95
C ARG A 374 -4.42 -1.67 17.93
N ASP A 375 -4.72 -2.32 16.82
CA ASP A 375 -5.41 -1.73 15.68
C ASP A 375 -6.69 -2.51 15.42
N LEU A 376 -7.84 -1.85 15.57
CA LEU A 376 -9.16 -2.40 15.30
C LEU A 376 -9.87 -1.55 14.26
N ASP A 377 -10.26 -2.18 13.16
CA ASP A 377 -11.08 -1.57 12.12
C ASP A 377 -12.43 -2.29 12.03
N ILE A 378 -13.50 -1.56 12.32
CA ILE A 378 -14.90 -2.02 12.25
C ILE A 378 -15.73 -1.16 11.30
N SER A 379 -15.08 -0.39 10.42
CA SER A 379 -15.72 0.55 9.50
C SER A 379 -16.68 -0.15 8.51
N ASP A 380 -17.58 0.58 7.87
CA ASP A 380 -18.57 0.05 6.92
C ASP A 380 -19.40 -1.12 7.51
N ASN A 381 -19.80 -0.98 8.78
CA ASN A 381 -20.68 -1.94 9.45
C ASN A 381 -21.79 -1.20 10.20
N PRO A 382 -23.08 -1.56 10.01
CA PRO A 382 -24.22 -0.89 10.63
C PRO A 382 -24.39 -1.28 12.11
N ILE A 383 -23.39 -0.97 12.93
CA ILE A 383 -23.33 -1.33 14.34
C ILE A 383 -24.25 -0.44 15.20
N MET A 384 -24.48 0.81 14.74
CA MET A 384 -25.25 1.86 15.42
C MET A 384 -24.73 2.17 16.83
N ASP A 385 -25.36 3.13 17.52
CA ASP A 385 -25.01 3.53 18.89
C ASP A 385 -25.05 2.36 19.90
N LYS A 386 -25.92 1.36 19.67
CA LYS A 386 -25.98 0.19 20.55
C LYS A 386 -24.73 -0.66 20.44
N GLY A 387 -24.18 -0.83 19.23
CA GLY A 387 -22.94 -1.56 19.01
C GLY A 387 -21.74 -0.84 19.62
N ILE A 388 -21.59 0.47 19.37
CA ILE A 388 -20.46 1.23 19.92
C ILE A 388 -20.48 1.30 21.45
N ARG A 389 -21.65 1.37 22.09
CA ARG A 389 -21.80 1.28 23.55
C ARG A 389 -21.28 -0.02 24.14
N LEU A 390 -21.42 -1.14 23.43
CA LEU A 390 -20.86 -2.42 23.86
C LEU A 390 -19.32 -2.38 23.77
N LEU A 391 -18.77 -1.79 22.70
CA LEU A 391 -17.34 -1.58 22.58
C LEU A 391 -16.81 -0.63 23.66
N ILE A 392 -17.52 0.46 23.98
CA ILE A 392 -17.21 1.38 25.09
C ILE A 392 -17.17 0.63 26.43
N CYS A 393 -18.14 -0.24 26.68
CA CYS A 393 -18.15 -1.10 27.87
C CYS A 393 -16.92 -2.00 27.93
N PHE A 394 -16.53 -2.59 26.80
CA PHE A 394 -15.32 -3.42 26.70
C PHE A 394 -14.05 -2.60 26.95
N ILE A 395 -13.88 -1.49 26.23
CA ILE A 395 -12.78 -0.52 26.35
C ILE A 395 -12.63 -0.07 27.81
N SER A 396 -13.73 0.34 28.47
CA SER A 396 -13.73 0.82 29.86
C SER A 396 -13.32 -0.25 30.88
N ARG A 397 -13.61 -1.53 30.61
CA ARG A 397 -13.30 -2.66 31.49
C ARG A 397 -11.89 -3.20 31.29
N THR A 398 -11.43 -3.25 30.03
CA THR A 398 -10.17 -3.90 29.64
C THR A 398 -8.99 -2.92 29.66
N LEU A 399 -9.17 -1.69 29.14
CA LEU A 399 -8.08 -0.71 29.01
C LEU A 399 -7.64 -0.09 30.34
N ARG A 400 -8.43 -0.23 31.41
CA ARG A 400 -8.04 0.27 32.75
C ARG A 400 -6.97 -0.62 33.40
N LYS A 401 -6.68 -1.80 32.87
CA LYS A 401 -5.83 -2.82 33.52
C LYS A 401 -4.61 -3.27 32.72
N GLU A 402 -4.63 -3.16 31.39
CA GLU A 402 -3.59 -3.69 30.50
C GLU A 402 -3.36 -2.75 29.29
N LYS A 403 -2.28 -2.99 28.53
CA LYS A 403 -1.87 -2.22 27.34
C LYS A 403 -3.05 -1.88 26.41
N SER A 404 -3.06 -0.66 25.89
CA SER A 404 -4.25 -0.10 25.25
C SER A 404 -4.36 -0.33 23.73
N LEU A 405 -5.60 -0.26 23.24
CA LEU A 405 -5.90 -0.08 21.82
C LEU A 405 -5.28 1.25 21.36
N SER A 406 -4.50 1.22 20.29
CA SER A 406 -3.77 2.38 19.77
C SER A 406 -4.50 3.01 18.58
N ARG A 407 -5.22 2.24 17.78
CA ARG A 407 -5.94 2.73 16.59
C ARG A 407 -7.33 2.13 16.52
N LEU A 408 -8.32 2.99 16.35
CA LEU A 408 -9.73 2.61 16.17
C LEU A 408 -10.29 3.29 14.93
N ARG A 409 -10.86 2.50 14.01
CA ARG A 409 -11.66 3.01 12.90
C ARG A 409 -13.08 2.47 12.98
N ALA A 410 -14.04 3.40 12.98
CA ALA A 410 -15.48 3.14 12.97
C ALA A 410 -16.14 4.11 11.97
N GLU A 411 -15.62 4.12 10.75
CA GLU A 411 -16.13 4.96 9.64
C GLU A 411 -17.43 4.35 9.10
N ASN A 412 -18.39 5.18 8.68
CA ASN A 412 -19.63 4.73 8.04
C ASN A 412 -20.32 3.58 8.81
N CYS A 413 -20.58 3.82 10.10
CA CYS A 413 -21.05 2.80 11.05
C CYS A 413 -22.49 3.03 11.54
N ASP A 414 -23.23 3.92 10.87
CA ASP A 414 -24.55 4.44 11.29
C ASP A 414 -24.52 4.97 12.74
N LEU A 415 -23.41 5.59 13.15
CA LEU A 415 -23.28 6.18 14.47
C LEU A 415 -23.95 7.56 14.51
N THR A 416 -24.65 7.84 15.61
CA THR A 416 -25.19 9.17 15.87
C THR A 416 -24.21 9.99 16.71
N ASN A 417 -24.48 11.30 16.80
CA ASN A 417 -23.78 12.20 17.70
C ASN A 417 -23.77 11.74 19.16
N ILE A 418 -24.83 11.06 19.63
CA ILE A 418 -24.92 10.57 21.00
C ILE A 418 -23.91 9.44 21.23
N GLY A 419 -23.93 8.42 20.37
CA GLY A 419 -23.01 7.29 20.46
C GLY A 419 -21.54 7.70 20.34
N VAL A 420 -21.23 8.63 19.42
CA VAL A 420 -19.85 9.14 19.27
C VAL A 420 -19.44 10.04 20.44
N THR A 421 -20.33 10.85 20.99
CA THR A 421 -20.01 11.65 22.19
C THR A 421 -19.60 10.76 23.35
N GLU A 422 -20.35 9.68 23.61
CA GLU A 422 -20.01 8.69 24.64
C GLU A 422 -18.67 7.99 24.34
N LEU A 423 -18.37 7.69 23.06
CA LEU A 423 -17.09 7.11 22.65
C LEU A 423 -15.93 8.06 22.94
N LEU A 424 -16.05 9.33 22.54
CA LEU A 424 -15.01 10.34 22.74
C LEU A 424 -14.75 10.62 24.22
N GLU A 425 -15.81 10.64 25.05
CA GLU A 425 -15.68 10.77 26.50
C GLU A 425 -14.96 9.58 27.12
N CYS A 426 -15.28 8.35 26.67
CA CYS A 426 -14.61 7.14 27.10
C CYS A 426 -13.12 7.16 26.72
N LEU A 427 -12.80 7.44 25.45
CA LEU A 427 -11.43 7.50 24.95
C LEU A 427 -10.61 8.66 25.54
N SER A 428 -11.26 9.74 25.97
CA SER A 428 -10.57 10.83 26.68
C SER A 428 -10.20 10.46 28.12
N SER A 429 -10.75 9.37 28.66
CA SER A 429 -10.56 8.92 30.05
C SER A 429 -9.58 7.76 30.21
N VAL A 430 -9.08 7.20 29.10
CA VAL A 430 -8.11 6.09 29.14
C VAL A 430 -6.71 6.57 29.51
N SER A 431 -5.91 5.72 30.16
CA SER A 431 -4.59 6.08 30.68
C SER A 431 -3.52 6.25 29.61
N GLU A 432 -3.63 5.48 28.53
CA GLU A 432 -2.77 5.60 27.35
C GLU A 432 -3.59 6.22 26.22
N PRO A 433 -3.14 7.34 25.62
CA PRO A 433 -3.91 8.02 24.59
C PRO A 433 -3.96 7.20 23.30
N LEU A 434 -5.11 7.23 22.64
CA LEU A 434 -5.29 6.63 21.32
C LEU A 434 -4.40 7.37 20.31
N ASN A 435 -3.67 6.63 19.49
CA ASN A 435 -2.84 7.21 18.44
C ASN A 435 -3.70 7.69 17.26
N LEU A 436 -4.64 6.86 16.79
CA LEU A 436 -5.53 7.16 15.66
C LEU A 436 -7.00 6.90 16.00
N LEU A 437 -7.85 7.89 15.76
CA LEU A 437 -9.30 7.72 15.71
C LEU A 437 -9.82 8.09 14.32
N SER A 438 -10.63 7.20 13.73
CA SER A 438 -11.45 7.54 12.58
C SER A 438 -12.92 7.26 12.85
N ILE A 439 -13.75 8.29 12.66
CA ILE A 439 -15.22 8.26 12.77
C ILE A 439 -15.85 8.93 11.54
N ALA A 440 -15.10 8.98 10.44
CA ALA A 440 -15.53 9.58 9.17
C ALA A 440 -16.81 8.95 8.64
N ASP A 441 -17.50 9.66 7.75
CA ASP A 441 -18.71 9.20 7.07
C ASP A 441 -19.83 8.78 8.03
N ASN A 442 -19.84 9.29 9.27
CA ASN A 442 -20.98 9.19 10.18
C ASN A 442 -21.64 10.57 10.26
N HIS A 443 -22.95 10.68 10.04
CA HIS A 443 -23.63 11.97 10.06
C HIS A 443 -23.86 12.49 11.50
N LEU A 444 -22.84 13.10 12.10
CA LEU A 444 -22.83 13.51 13.51
C LEU A 444 -23.34 14.94 13.75
N GLY A 445 -23.18 15.83 12.76
CA GLY A 445 -23.57 17.23 12.91
C GLY A 445 -22.69 18.01 13.91
N SER A 446 -23.05 19.28 14.15
CA SER A 446 -22.26 20.19 15.01
C SER A 446 -22.29 19.84 16.51
N SER A 447 -23.22 18.99 16.94
CA SER A 447 -23.42 18.68 18.36
C SER A 447 -22.26 17.92 19.00
N VAL A 448 -21.47 17.18 18.21
CA VAL A 448 -20.29 16.44 18.68
C VAL A 448 -19.06 17.33 18.92
N ALA A 449 -19.11 18.61 18.51
CA ALA A 449 -17.96 19.51 18.51
C ALA A 449 -17.32 19.71 19.90
N VAL A 450 -18.12 19.80 20.96
CA VAL A 450 -17.63 19.94 22.33
C VAL A 450 -16.84 18.71 22.77
N ALA A 451 -17.35 17.52 22.46
CA ALA A 451 -16.69 16.26 22.77
C ALA A 451 -15.39 16.09 21.97
N LEU A 452 -15.39 16.48 20.69
CA LEU A 452 -14.18 16.50 19.86
C LEU A 452 -13.12 17.45 20.40
N ALA A 453 -13.50 18.67 20.82
CA ALA A 453 -12.56 19.63 21.40
C ALA A 453 -11.85 19.06 22.64
N LYS A 454 -12.62 18.41 23.52
CA LYS A 454 -12.08 17.71 24.69
C LYS A 454 -11.16 16.55 24.28
N PHE A 455 -11.56 15.75 23.30
CA PHE A 455 -10.79 14.62 22.82
C PHE A 455 -9.46 15.03 22.16
N LEU A 456 -9.40 16.17 21.46
CA LEU A 456 -8.14 16.71 20.92
C LEU A 456 -7.11 17.00 22.02
N GLY A 457 -7.56 17.31 23.23
CA GLY A 457 -6.72 17.49 24.41
C GLY A 457 -6.26 16.19 25.08
N SER A 458 -6.73 15.02 24.63
CA SER A 458 -6.39 13.72 25.24
C SER A 458 -4.98 13.23 24.88
N GLY A 459 -4.34 13.81 23.85
CA GLY A 459 -3.03 13.36 23.35
C GLY A 459 -3.09 12.55 22.04
N VAL A 460 -4.24 12.52 21.36
CA VAL A 460 -4.40 11.88 20.05
C VAL A 460 -3.47 12.48 18.99
N ARG A 461 -2.91 11.62 18.12
CA ARG A 461 -1.96 12.04 17.07
C ARG A 461 -2.60 12.09 15.68
N GLU A 462 -3.58 11.26 15.40
CA GLU A 462 -4.26 11.19 14.10
C GLU A 462 -5.78 11.18 14.32
N LEU A 463 -6.48 12.12 13.69
CA LEU A 463 -7.94 12.22 13.77
C LEU A 463 -8.54 12.35 12.36
N ASN A 464 -9.43 11.43 12.02
CA ASN A 464 -10.23 11.51 10.80
C ASN A 464 -11.72 11.71 11.15
N ILE A 465 -12.23 12.88 10.79
CA ILE A 465 -13.63 13.30 10.90
C ILE A 465 -14.14 13.77 9.53
N GLU A 466 -13.67 13.17 8.43
CA GLU A 466 -14.18 13.44 7.09
C GLU A 466 -15.69 13.19 7.01
N ASP A 467 -16.39 14.10 6.34
CA ASP A 467 -17.82 14.01 6.02
C ASP A 467 -18.74 13.63 7.19
N ILE A 468 -18.53 14.26 8.36
CA ILE A 468 -19.40 14.04 9.52
C ILE A 468 -20.58 15.03 9.61
N GLY A 469 -20.82 15.80 8.54
CA GLY A 469 -21.84 16.86 8.52
C GLY A 469 -21.57 18.00 9.52
N PHE A 470 -20.31 18.30 9.84
CA PHE A 470 -19.96 19.19 10.97
C PHE A 470 -20.49 20.62 10.84
N GLY A 471 -20.46 21.17 9.63
CA GLY A 471 -20.95 22.50 9.28
C GLY A 471 -20.20 23.67 9.96
N PRO A 472 -20.55 24.93 9.65
CA PRO A 472 -19.85 26.10 10.19
C PRO A 472 -19.96 26.25 11.71
N LEU A 473 -21.10 25.85 12.30
CA LEU A 473 -21.31 25.90 13.75
C LEU A 473 -20.40 24.91 14.49
N GLY A 474 -20.23 23.70 13.96
CA GLY A 474 -19.31 22.71 14.53
C GLY A 474 -17.89 23.23 14.55
N PHE A 475 -17.40 23.76 13.43
CA PHE A 475 -16.06 24.36 13.35
C PHE A 475 -15.89 25.57 14.27
N GLN A 476 -16.93 26.40 14.44
CA GLN A 476 -16.87 27.51 15.38
C GLN A 476 -16.69 27.03 16.83
N ILE A 477 -17.47 26.04 17.26
CA ILE A 477 -17.34 25.48 18.61
C ILE A 477 -15.97 24.82 18.78
N LEU A 478 -15.51 24.06 17.79
CA LEU A 478 -14.20 23.41 17.82
C LEU A 478 -13.05 24.42 17.84
N GLU A 479 -13.18 25.51 17.08
CA GLU A 479 -12.26 26.65 17.12
C GLU A 479 -12.21 27.26 18.53
N GLU A 480 -13.36 27.63 19.09
CA GLU A 480 -13.48 28.31 20.38
C GLU A 480 -13.00 27.46 21.57
N ALA A 481 -13.23 26.14 21.51
CA ALA A 481 -12.91 25.20 22.58
C ALA A 481 -11.59 24.43 22.36
N LEU A 482 -10.80 24.76 21.34
CA LEU A 482 -9.54 24.07 21.04
C LEU A 482 -8.54 24.23 22.22
N PRO A 483 -7.98 23.13 22.76
CA PRO A 483 -7.01 23.19 23.84
C PRO A 483 -5.76 23.99 23.46
N ALA A 484 -5.09 24.58 24.45
CA ALA A 484 -3.89 25.39 24.23
C ALA A 484 -2.75 24.60 23.54
N ASP A 485 -2.59 23.33 23.92
CA ASP A 485 -1.61 22.41 23.36
C ASP A 485 -2.30 21.15 22.85
N VAL A 486 -2.09 20.83 21.58
CA VAL A 486 -2.67 19.68 20.90
C VAL A 486 -1.54 18.80 20.35
N ALA A 487 -1.55 17.51 20.70
CA ALA A 487 -0.50 16.55 20.29
C ALA A 487 -0.66 16.03 18.85
N LEU A 488 -1.62 16.59 18.10
CA LEU A 488 -2.05 16.11 16.80
C LEU A 488 -0.96 16.32 15.74
N SER A 489 -0.78 15.28 14.92
CA SER A 489 0.16 15.24 13.80
C SER A 489 -0.56 15.20 12.45
N HIS A 490 -1.70 14.52 12.38
CA HIS A 490 -2.50 14.39 11.16
C HIS A 490 -3.98 14.63 11.48
N ILE A 491 -4.64 15.44 10.66
CA ILE A 491 -6.09 15.62 10.75
C ILE A 491 -6.73 15.61 9.38
N ASN A 492 -7.87 14.93 9.27
CA ASN A 492 -8.76 15.05 8.13
C ASN A 492 -10.11 15.59 8.60
N VAL A 493 -10.44 16.80 8.13
CA VAL A 493 -11.71 17.50 8.35
C VAL A 493 -12.43 17.79 7.03
N SER A 494 -12.05 17.11 5.95
CA SER A 494 -12.60 17.34 4.62
C SER A 494 -14.09 17.03 4.53
N LYS A 495 -14.75 17.57 3.49
CA LYS A 495 -16.19 17.36 3.20
C LYS A 495 -17.17 17.82 4.29
N ASN A 496 -16.76 18.65 5.23
CA ASN A 496 -17.60 19.07 6.35
C ASN A 496 -18.36 20.40 6.16
N ARG A 497 -18.28 21.00 4.95
CA ARG A 497 -19.02 22.23 4.59
C ARG A 497 -18.85 23.38 5.60
N GLY A 498 -17.66 23.52 6.19
CA GLY A 498 -17.41 24.47 7.29
C GLY A 498 -17.32 25.95 6.90
N GLY A 499 -17.18 26.28 5.62
CA GLY A 499 -16.97 27.64 5.14
C GLY A 499 -15.77 28.32 5.80
N ILE A 500 -15.83 29.64 5.99
CA ILE A 500 -14.73 30.41 6.61
C ILE A 500 -14.36 29.93 8.03
N ARG A 501 -15.29 29.27 8.75
CA ARG A 501 -15.01 28.73 10.09
C ARG A 501 -14.02 27.57 10.05
N ALA A 502 -14.06 26.74 9.01
CA ALA A 502 -13.05 25.70 8.83
C ALA A 502 -11.64 26.28 8.65
N ALA A 503 -11.49 27.36 7.87
CA ALA A 503 -10.21 28.03 7.71
C ALA A 503 -9.69 28.66 9.02
N ARG A 504 -10.58 29.27 9.82
CA ARG A 504 -10.22 29.80 11.14
C ARG A 504 -9.81 28.70 12.12
N PHE A 505 -10.54 27.59 12.12
CA PHE A 505 -10.17 26.40 12.90
C PHE A 505 -8.79 25.89 12.50
N VAL A 506 -8.52 25.67 11.21
CA VAL A 506 -7.20 25.23 10.71
C VAL A 506 -6.10 26.22 11.13
N SER A 507 -6.34 27.52 11.00
CA SER A 507 -5.41 28.56 11.43
C SER A 507 -5.09 28.50 12.92
N ARG A 508 -6.10 28.23 13.76
CA ARG A 508 -5.90 28.05 15.21
C ARG A 508 -5.18 26.75 15.52
N LEU A 509 -5.52 25.65 14.84
CA LEU A 509 -4.90 24.35 15.01
C LEU A 509 -3.40 24.39 14.67
N ILE A 510 -3.01 25.04 13.58
CA ILE A 510 -1.60 25.21 13.21
C ILE A 510 -0.80 25.92 14.31
N LYS A 511 -1.42 26.84 15.07
CA LYS A 511 -0.77 27.55 16.18
C LYS A 511 -0.66 26.71 17.44
N GLN A 512 -1.65 25.86 17.71
CA GLN A 512 -1.79 25.09 18.96
C GLN A 512 -1.25 23.65 18.86
N ALA A 513 -0.93 23.18 17.65
CA ALA A 513 -0.38 21.85 17.40
C ALA A 513 1.05 21.95 16.81
N PRO A 514 2.11 22.04 17.65
CA PRO A 514 3.49 22.16 17.16
C PRO A 514 3.99 20.91 16.43
N GLY A 515 3.36 19.75 16.67
CA GLY A 515 3.67 18.48 16.01
C GLY A 515 2.88 18.24 14.71
N LEU A 516 2.09 19.20 14.24
CA LEU A 516 1.21 19.02 13.09
C LEU A 516 2.02 18.90 11.79
N VAL A 517 1.82 17.78 11.09
CA VAL A 517 2.50 17.42 9.84
C VAL A 517 1.56 17.55 8.65
N SER A 518 0.31 17.09 8.78
CA SER A 518 -0.66 17.07 7.69
C SER A 518 -2.05 17.49 8.12
N VAL A 519 -2.68 18.33 7.30
CA VAL A 519 -4.08 18.73 7.43
C VAL A 519 -4.77 18.51 6.09
N ASN A 520 -5.87 17.77 6.08
CA ASN A 520 -6.81 17.73 4.97
C ASN A 520 -8.07 18.51 5.34
N ALA A 521 -8.28 19.65 4.68
CA ALA A 521 -9.46 20.50 4.80
C ALA A 521 -10.16 20.70 3.44
N GLY A 522 -10.01 19.72 2.54
CA GLY A 522 -10.65 19.72 1.23
C GLY A 522 -12.18 19.74 1.29
N SER A 523 -12.83 20.19 0.22
CA SER A 523 -14.29 20.19 0.05
C SER A 523 -15.08 20.76 1.25
N ASN A 524 -14.60 21.86 1.84
CA ASN A 524 -15.23 22.52 2.98
C ASN A 524 -16.02 23.77 2.62
N LEU A 525 -16.20 24.05 1.32
CA LEU A 525 -16.85 25.26 0.81
C LEU A 525 -16.15 26.54 1.31
N LEU A 526 -14.81 26.52 1.37
CA LEU A 526 -14.02 27.66 1.80
C LEU A 526 -14.20 28.85 0.84
N PRO A 527 -14.64 30.03 1.30
CA PRO A 527 -14.70 31.22 0.46
C PRO A 527 -13.30 31.83 0.26
N PRO A 528 -13.07 32.71 -0.75
CA PRO A 528 -11.75 33.24 -1.09
C PRO A 528 -10.99 33.90 0.08
N GLU A 529 -11.71 34.55 1.01
CA GLU A 529 -11.14 35.20 2.20
C GLU A 529 -10.43 34.19 3.14
N SER A 530 -10.75 32.90 3.01
CA SER A 530 -10.08 31.82 3.74
C SER A 530 -8.59 31.74 3.45
N MET A 531 -8.17 32.14 2.23
CA MET A 531 -6.77 32.09 1.83
C MET A 531 -5.94 33.11 2.59
N GLU A 532 -6.47 34.30 2.86
CA GLU A 532 -5.80 35.29 3.70
C GLU A 532 -5.56 34.74 5.10
N VAL A 533 -6.60 34.15 5.71
CA VAL A 533 -6.52 33.54 7.05
C VAL A 533 -5.47 32.43 7.15
N ILE A 534 -5.37 31.59 6.12
CA ILE A 534 -4.43 30.47 6.06
C ILE A 534 -3.01 30.97 5.76
N CYS A 535 -2.84 31.87 4.78
CA CYS A 535 -1.53 32.41 4.44
C CYS A 535 -0.92 33.21 5.60
N ASP A 536 -1.73 33.97 6.34
CA ASP A 536 -1.28 34.77 7.46
C ASP A 536 -0.75 33.93 8.62
N VAL A 537 -1.29 32.72 8.85
CA VAL A 537 -0.71 31.81 9.83
C VAL A 537 0.56 31.14 9.31
N LEU A 538 0.60 30.74 8.03
CA LEU A 538 1.77 30.09 7.44
C LEU A 538 2.99 31.01 7.33
N LYS A 539 2.79 32.33 7.25
CA LYS A 539 3.87 33.33 7.29
C LYS A 539 4.52 33.49 8.67
N GLN A 540 3.89 32.99 9.73
CA GLN A 540 4.42 33.14 11.09
C GLN A 540 5.58 32.15 11.31
N LYS A 541 6.69 32.63 11.86
CA LYS A 541 7.94 31.87 12.02
C LYS A 541 7.84 30.59 12.89
N ASN A 542 6.67 30.30 13.48
CA ASN A 542 6.44 29.18 14.41
C ASN A 542 5.72 27.97 13.79
N THR A 543 5.45 27.91 12.48
CA THR A 543 4.72 26.80 11.84
C THR A 543 5.65 25.66 11.37
N CYS A 544 6.60 25.23 12.19
CA CYS A 544 7.82 24.56 11.72
C CYS A 544 7.66 23.08 11.29
N ASN A 545 6.56 22.39 11.60
CA ASN A 545 6.40 20.98 11.25
C ASN A 545 5.46 20.65 10.09
N LEU A 546 4.59 21.57 9.66
CA LEU A 546 3.59 21.29 8.63
C LEU A 546 4.26 20.99 7.27
N GLU A 547 3.94 19.83 6.70
CA GLU A 547 4.43 19.36 5.40
C GLU A 547 3.33 19.37 4.35
N ARG A 548 2.06 19.24 4.76
CA ARG A 548 0.91 19.20 3.84
C ARG A 548 -0.32 19.89 4.42
N LEU A 549 -0.90 20.82 3.67
CA LEU A 549 -2.23 21.38 3.88
C LEU A 549 -3.03 21.24 2.59
N ASP A 550 -3.93 20.27 2.57
CA ASP A 550 -4.76 19.93 1.43
C ASP A 550 -6.09 20.70 1.49
N LEU A 551 -6.33 21.57 0.51
CA LEU A 551 -7.56 22.33 0.33
C LEU A 551 -8.28 21.97 -0.98
N MET A 552 -7.99 20.81 -1.58
CA MET A 552 -8.63 20.36 -2.82
C MET A 552 -10.16 20.29 -2.69
N GLY A 553 -10.89 20.53 -3.79
CA GLY A 553 -12.36 20.53 -3.79
C GLY A 553 -13.01 21.79 -3.18
N ASN A 554 -12.23 22.77 -2.71
CA ASN A 554 -12.74 24.10 -2.41
C ASN A 554 -12.73 24.96 -3.68
N MET A 555 -13.79 24.83 -4.49
CA MET A 555 -13.84 25.37 -5.86
C MET A 555 -13.65 26.90 -6.00
N HIS A 556 -13.88 27.66 -4.92
CA HIS A 556 -13.62 29.10 -4.89
C HIS A 556 -12.15 29.46 -4.70
N LEU A 557 -11.30 28.48 -4.36
CA LEU A 557 -9.87 28.64 -4.20
C LEU A 557 -9.18 28.17 -5.49
N SER A 558 -8.27 28.99 -6.02
CA SER A 558 -7.42 28.58 -7.15
C SER A 558 -6.02 29.17 -7.01
N ASP A 559 -5.02 28.42 -7.47
CA ASP A 559 -3.62 28.88 -7.54
C ASP A 559 -3.48 30.19 -8.34
N ALA A 560 -4.30 30.37 -9.37
CA ALA A 560 -4.32 31.58 -10.19
C ALA A 560 -4.83 32.80 -9.41
N ALA A 561 -5.78 32.61 -8.49
CA ALA A 561 -6.29 33.67 -7.63
C ALA A 561 -5.33 34.00 -6.48
N PHE A 562 -4.48 33.06 -6.06
CA PHE A 562 -3.56 33.23 -4.94
C PHE A 562 -2.16 32.67 -5.24
N PRO A 563 -1.33 33.40 -6.02
CA PRO A 563 0.03 32.97 -6.36
C PRO A 563 0.94 32.72 -5.15
N ALA A 564 0.67 33.40 -4.02
CA ALA A 564 1.39 33.23 -2.76
C ALA A 564 1.32 31.78 -2.22
N ALA A 565 0.34 30.98 -2.64
CA ALA A 565 0.28 29.56 -2.30
C ALA A 565 1.55 28.79 -2.72
N LEU A 566 2.16 29.19 -3.84
CA LEU A 566 3.37 28.58 -4.41
C LEU A 566 4.65 28.86 -3.61
N GLU A 567 4.61 29.90 -2.76
CA GLU A 567 5.75 30.34 -1.92
C GLU A 567 5.94 29.43 -0.71
N PHE A 568 4.89 28.77 -0.23
CA PHE A 568 4.96 27.89 0.93
C PHE A 568 5.53 26.52 0.56
N ARG A 569 6.85 26.37 0.71
CA ARG A 569 7.56 25.12 0.43
C ARG A 569 8.35 24.61 1.63
N LYS A 570 8.37 23.28 1.79
CA LYS A 570 9.23 22.57 2.74
C LYS A 570 9.92 21.42 2.02
N HIS A 571 11.24 21.31 2.16
CA HIS A 571 12.07 20.34 1.43
C HIS A 571 11.83 20.34 -0.10
N GLY A 572 11.62 21.53 -0.70
CA GLY A 572 11.35 21.69 -2.14
C GLY A 572 9.94 21.32 -2.59
N LYS A 573 9.10 20.75 -1.71
CA LYS A 573 7.69 20.40 -2.00
C LYS A 573 6.76 21.52 -1.52
N GLN A 574 5.68 21.75 -2.24
CA GLN A 574 4.62 22.67 -1.82
C GLN A 574 3.90 22.12 -0.59
N ILE A 575 3.71 22.97 0.42
CA ILE A 575 2.96 22.65 1.63
C ILE A 575 1.47 22.78 1.34
N LEU A 576 1.07 23.90 0.71
CA LEU A 576 -0.32 24.22 0.43
C LEU A 576 -0.73 23.62 -0.91
N ILE A 577 -1.80 22.83 -0.92
CA ILE A 577 -2.32 22.17 -2.11
C ILE A 577 -3.74 22.69 -2.34
N VAL A 578 -3.95 23.35 -3.48
CA VAL A 578 -5.23 23.95 -3.86
C VAL A 578 -5.63 23.49 -5.27
N PRO A 579 -6.92 23.66 -5.67
CA PRO A 579 -7.36 23.28 -7.00
C PRO A 579 -6.63 24.02 -8.14
N SER A 580 -6.21 23.28 -9.16
CA SER A 580 -5.58 23.84 -10.37
C SER A 580 -6.65 24.33 -11.35
N GLN A 581 -6.93 25.64 -11.33
CA GLN A 581 -7.93 26.37 -12.14
C GLN A 581 -9.39 25.85 -12.05
N PRO A 582 -10.41 26.74 -12.10
CA PRO A 582 -11.79 26.33 -12.28
C PRO A 582 -12.00 25.91 -13.73
N GLY A 583 -11.72 24.65 -14.04
CA GLY A 583 -12.24 24.02 -15.26
C GLY A 583 -13.77 24.08 -15.21
N ALA A 584 -14.39 24.70 -16.21
CA ALA A 584 -15.84 24.75 -16.37
C ALA A 584 -16.41 23.33 -16.44
N CYS A 585 -16.85 22.79 -15.31
CA CYS A 585 -17.67 21.60 -15.23
C CYS A 585 -18.89 21.92 -14.36
N ALA A 586 -20.03 21.48 -14.87
CA ALA A 586 -21.39 21.80 -14.45
C ALA A 586 -21.61 21.82 -12.93
N PRO A 587 -22.58 22.61 -12.43
CA PRO A 587 -23.02 22.50 -11.05
C PRO A 587 -23.36 21.03 -10.76
N TYR A 588 -22.74 20.53 -9.70
CA TYR A 588 -23.09 19.26 -9.08
C TYR A 588 -24.53 19.41 -8.59
N ASP A 589 -25.49 18.85 -9.33
CA ASP A 589 -26.87 18.67 -8.87
C ASP A 589 -26.84 17.62 -7.74
N ASP A 590 -26.73 18.11 -6.51
CA ASP A 590 -27.23 17.44 -5.32
C ASP A 590 -28.61 18.05 -5.01
N ASP A 591 -29.67 17.47 -5.58
CA ASP A 591 -31.03 17.44 -5.01
C ASP A 591 -31.58 16.03 -5.35
N PRO A 592 -32.35 15.40 -4.44
CA PRO A 592 -32.30 13.97 -4.09
C PRO A 592 -32.65 12.95 -5.16
#